data_AF-D9VNS5-F1
#
_entry.id   AF-D9VNS5-F1
#
_cell.length_a   1.000
_cell.length_b   1.000
_cell.length_c   1.000
_cell.angle_alpha   90.00
_cell.angle_beta   90.00
_cell.angle_gamma   90.00
#
_symmetry.space_group_name_H-M   'P 1'
#
loop_
_entity.id
_entity.type
_entity.pdbx_description
1 polymer ?
#
loop_
_entity_poly.entity_id
_entity_poly.type
_entity_poly.pdbx_seq_one_letter_code
_entity_poly.pdbx_strand_id
1 'polypeptide(L)'
;MSADVPLLDDLMPWAVDGLRLGRDWVAAPDPATLRARWTALTDAEGAERERLFRPSRTRTPLAGAAALPGQRSATARFADAPGAFPDPVRVLRAPFDEQWLLPDQRLIDSARPELWRVRDAQQV
;
A
#
# COMPACT_ATOMS: atom_id res chain seq x y z
N MET A 1 12.85 -22.36 39.68
CA MET A 1 13.50 -21.04 39.59
C MET A 1 13.04 -20.42 38.30
N SER A 2 12.50 -19.21 38.39
CA SER A 2 11.77 -18.53 37.31
C SER A 2 12.63 -18.31 36.08
N ALA A 3 11.99 -18.41 34.92
CA ALA A 3 12.55 -18.36 33.59
C ALA A 3 13.26 -17.03 33.29
N ASP A 4 14.55 -17.11 32.97
CA ASP A 4 15.36 -16.02 32.43
C ASP A 4 15.20 -16.04 30.90
N VAL A 5 13.98 -15.77 30.43
CA VAL A 5 13.68 -15.65 29.00
C VAL A 5 13.70 -14.17 28.67
N PRO A 6 14.60 -13.70 27.79
CA PRO A 6 14.68 -12.29 27.42
C PRO A 6 13.35 -11.84 26.80
N LEU A 7 12.97 -10.58 27.05
CA LEU A 7 11.78 -10.01 26.42
C LEU A 7 12.00 -9.94 24.91
N LEU A 8 10.92 -10.01 24.14
CA LEU A 8 11.02 -9.92 22.68
C LEU A 8 11.71 -8.62 22.24
N ASP A 9 11.46 -7.52 22.96
CA ASP A 9 12.08 -6.21 22.70
C ASP A 9 13.59 -6.20 22.96
N ASP A 10 14.10 -7.09 23.82
CA ASP A 10 15.54 -7.22 24.10
C ASP A 10 16.27 -8.00 22.99
N LEU A 11 15.55 -8.88 22.27
CA LEU A 11 16.08 -9.66 21.15
C LEU A 11 15.84 -8.98 19.80
N MET A 12 14.72 -8.28 19.67
CA MET A 12 14.22 -7.64 18.46
C MET A 12 14.00 -6.15 18.74
N PRO A 13 15.08 -5.32 18.77
CA PRO A 13 14.99 -3.91 19.14
C PRO A 13 14.19 -3.05 18.14
N TRP A 14 13.68 -3.65 17.07
CA TRP A 14 12.84 -2.99 16.10
C TRP A 14 11.70 -3.88 15.61
N ALA A 15 10.47 -3.41 15.80
CA ALA A 15 9.26 -3.94 15.22
C ALA A 15 8.44 -2.80 14.58
N VAL A 16 7.78 -3.09 13.47
CA VAL A 16 6.89 -2.16 12.78
C VAL A 16 5.54 -2.82 12.54
N ASP A 17 4.47 -2.06 12.77
CA ASP A 17 3.12 -2.50 12.44
C ASP A 17 3.00 -2.85 10.95
N GLY A 18 2.07 -3.78 10.67
CA GLY A 18 1.72 -4.15 9.32
C GLY A 18 1.16 -3.00 8.47
N LEU A 19 1.13 -3.26 7.16
CA LEU A 19 0.58 -2.37 6.15
C LEU A 19 -0.92 -2.12 6.38
N ARG A 20 -1.33 -0.85 6.52
CA ARG A 20 -2.76 -0.48 6.60
C ARG A 20 -3.18 0.19 5.30
N LEU A 21 -3.97 -0.51 4.48
CA LEU A 21 -4.44 0.02 3.21
C LEU A 21 -5.51 1.10 3.38
N GLY A 22 -6.47 0.87 4.30
CA GLY A 22 -7.64 1.73 4.49
C GLY A 22 -8.73 1.56 3.41
N ARG A 23 -8.46 0.73 2.39
CA ARG A 23 -9.35 0.43 1.26
C ARG A 23 -8.93 -0.89 0.63
N ASP A 24 -9.89 -1.77 0.38
CA ASP A 24 -9.58 -3.12 -0.12
C ASP A 24 -9.29 -3.17 -1.61
N TRP A 25 -9.79 -2.20 -2.38
CA TRP A 25 -9.71 -2.25 -3.84
C TRP A 25 -8.26 -2.17 -4.38
N VAL A 26 -7.35 -1.60 -3.57
CA VAL A 26 -5.91 -1.40 -3.86
C VAL A 26 -5.14 -2.73 -3.86
N ALA A 27 -5.77 -3.82 -3.38
CA ALA A 27 -5.25 -5.17 -3.49
C ALA A 27 -6.28 -6.13 -4.12
N ALA A 28 -5.78 -7.20 -4.73
CA ALA A 28 -6.59 -8.26 -5.31
C ALA A 28 -5.78 -9.56 -5.47
N PRO A 29 -6.43 -10.72 -5.57
CA PRO A 29 -5.75 -11.98 -5.85
C PRO A 29 -5.10 -12.01 -7.25
N ASP A 30 -5.56 -11.17 -8.18
CA ASP A 30 -5.06 -11.11 -9.55
C ASP A 30 -4.77 -9.66 -10.04
N PRO A 31 -3.76 -9.45 -10.90
CA PRO A 31 -3.42 -8.12 -11.42
C PRO A 31 -4.45 -7.52 -12.38
N ALA A 32 -5.25 -8.35 -13.06
CA ALA A 32 -6.22 -7.88 -14.05
C ALA A 32 -7.37 -7.12 -13.37
N THR A 33 -7.83 -7.61 -12.22
CA THR A 33 -8.79 -6.94 -11.34
C THR A 33 -8.26 -5.59 -10.88
N LEU A 34 -6.98 -5.49 -10.49
CA LEU A 34 -6.37 -4.22 -10.13
C LEU A 34 -6.34 -3.24 -11.30
N ARG A 35 -5.99 -3.72 -12.49
CA ARG A 35 -5.96 -2.90 -13.71
C ARG A 35 -7.35 -2.38 -14.06
N ALA A 36 -8.37 -3.22 -14.02
CA ALA A 36 -9.75 -2.81 -14.29
C ALA A 36 -10.24 -1.74 -13.29
N ARG A 37 -9.97 -1.93 -11.99
CA ARG A 37 -10.30 -0.96 -10.94
C ARG A 37 -9.53 0.35 -11.11
N TRP A 38 -8.26 0.28 -11.46
CA TRP A 38 -7.44 1.44 -11.75
C TRP A 38 -8.02 2.24 -12.90
N THR A 39 -8.30 1.60 -14.04
CA THR A 39 -8.91 2.25 -15.21
C THR A 39 -10.23 2.90 -14.85
N ALA A 40 -11.13 2.19 -14.16
CA ALA A 40 -12.41 2.75 -13.72
C ALA A 40 -12.24 3.99 -12.81
N LEU A 41 -11.21 4.01 -11.96
CA LEU A 41 -10.92 5.14 -11.09
C LEU A 41 -10.30 6.33 -11.85
N THR A 42 -9.42 6.06 -12.81
CA THR A 42 -8.75 7.12 -13.60
C THR A 42 -9.66 7.74 -14.64
N ASP A 43 -10.64 6.99 -15.14
CA ASP A 43 -11.63 7.46 -16.12
C ASP A 43 -12.78 8.23 -15.46
N ALA A 44 -12.96 8.08 -14.14
CA ALA A 44 -13.96 8.80 -13.38
C ALA A 44 -13.51 10.23 -13.02
N GLU A 45 -14.47 11.13 -12.88
CA GLU A 45 -14.23 12.52 -12.50
C GLU A 45 -15.13 12.96 -11.32
N GLY A 46 -14.75 14.08 -10.70
CA GLY A 46 -15.54 14.73 -9.65
C GLY A 46 -15.95 13.79 -8.51
N ALA A 47 -17.24 13.81 -8.18
CA ALA A 47 -17.83 13.04 -7.08
C ALA A 47 -17.73 11.52 -7.30
N GLU A 48 -17.77 11.04 -8.56
CA GLU A 48 -17.68 9.61 -8.84
C GLU A 48 -16.26 9.09 -8.58
N ARG A 49 -15.24 9.84 -9.00
CA ARG A 49 -13.85 9.50 -8.68
C ARG A 49 -13.61 9.46 -7.17
N GLU A 50 -14.16 10.44 -6.45
CA GLU A 50 -14.05 10.46 -4.99
C GLU A 50 -14.72 9.24 -4.37
N ARG A 51 -15.93 8.89 -4.83
CA ARG A 51 -16.65 7.69 -4.38
C ARG A 51 -15.86 6.40 -4.64
N LEU A 52 -15.29 6.24 -5.84
CA LEU A 52 -14.50 5.07 -6.22
C LEU A 52 -13.17 5.00 -5.45
N PHE A 53 -12.54 6.14 -5.18
CA PHE A 53 -11.28 6.21 -4.43
C PHE A 53 -11.45 5.69 -3.00
N ARG A 54 -12.62 5.93 -2.38
CA ARG A 54 -12.90 5.70 -0.94
C ARG A 54 -11.94 6.49 -0.05
N PRO A 55 -12.15 7.81 0.12
CA PRO A 55 -11.28 8.66 0.91
C PRO A 55 -11.34 8.24 2.38
N SER A 56 -10.21 8.34 3.06
CA SER A 56 -10.07 8.17 4.50
C SER A 56 -9.57 9.47 5.11
N ARG A 57 -9.55 9.55 6.44
CA ARG A 57 -8.97 10.70 7.15
C ARG A 57 -7.53 10.98 6.74
N THR A 58 -6.76 9.97 6.34
CA THR A 58 -5.33 10.09 6.01
C THR A 58 -5.03 10.16 4.52
N ARG A 59 -5.98 9.73 3.66
CA ARG A 59 -5.79 9.67 2.20
C ARG A 59 -7.04 10.11 1.46
N THR A 60 -6.86 11.12 0.63
CA THR A 60 -7.90 11.64 -0.28
C THR A 60 -7.30 11.80 -1.67
N PRO A 61 -8.11 11.87 -2.74
CA PRO A 61 -7.61 12.14 -4.09
C PRO A 61 -6.79 13.44 -4.18
N LEU A 62 -7.09 14.41 -3.31
CA LEU A 62 -6.45 15.73 -3.24
C LEU A 62 -5.17 15.74 -2.41
N ALA A 63 -4.80 14.62 -1.77
CA ALA A 63 -3.57 14.49 -1.01
C ALA A 63 -2.45 13.95 -1.92
N GLY A 64 -1.35 14.70 -2.01
CA GLY A 64 -0.08 14.18 -2.53
C GLY A 64 0.61 13.29 -1.49
N ALA A 65 1.60 12.53 -1.94
CA ALA A 65 2.44 11.72 -1.05
C ALA A 65 3.82 11.51 -1.67
N ALA A 66 4.84 11.28 -0.85
CA ALA A 66 6.15 10.85 -1.36
C ALA A 66 6.03 9.49 -2.08
N ALA A 67 6.91 9.24 -3.03
CA ALA A 67 7.01 7.92 -3.65
C ALA A 67 7.53 6.91 -2.62
N LEU A 68 7.04 5.67 -2.73
CA LEU A 68 7.58 4.59 -1.90
C LEU A 68 9.02 4.26 -2.32
N PRO A 69 9.90 3.91 -1.37
CA PRO A 69 11.23 3.43 -1.70
C PRO A 69 11.19 2.30 -2.74
N GLY A 70 12.00 2.42 -3.80
CA GLY A 70 12.07 1.45 -4.89
C GLY A 70 10.90 1.47 -5.88
N GLN A 71 9.93 2.39 -5.73
CA GLN A 71 8.73 2.44 -6.58
C GLN A 71 8.68 3.71 -7.42
N ARG A 72 8.26 3.57 -8.68
CA ARG A 72 8.04 4.70 -9.60
C ARG A 72 6.58 5.15 -9.51
N SER A 73 6.26 5.93 -8.47
CA SER A 73 4.93 6.53 -8.28
C SER A 73 4.98 8.05 -8.39
N ALA A 74 3.91 8.63 -8.95
CA ALA A 74 3.73 10.07 -8.92
C ALA A 74 3.55 10.57 -7.47
N THR A 75 4.05 11.77 -7.19
CA THR A 75 3.97 12.39 -5.86
C THR A 75 2.93 13.50 -5.75
N ALA A 76 2.53 14.05 -6.91
CA ALA A 76 1.43 14.99 -7.03
C ALA A 76 0.10 14.36 -6.59
N ARG A 77 -0.89 15.21 -6.34
CA ARG A 77 -2.24 14.80 -5.96
C ARG A 77 -2.77 13.81 -6.98
N PHE A 78 -3.35 12.70 -6.51
CA PHE A 78 -3.93 11.69 -7.39
C PHE A 78 -4.99 12.29 -8.32
N ALA A 79 -5.73 13.28 -7.81
CA ALA A 79 -6.76 14.00 -8.52
C ALA A 79 -6.26 14.77 -9.76
N ASP A 80 -5.02 15.25 -9.73
CA ASP A 80 -4.44 16.07 -10.80
C ASP A 80 -3.62 15.22 -11.77
N ALA A 81 -2.96 14.20 -11.24
CA ALA A 81 -2.07 13.32 -11.99
C ALA A 81 -2.15 11.88 -11.44
N PRO A 82 -3.15 11.07 -11.84
CA PRO A 82 -3.24 9.68 -11.39
C PRO A 82 -2.03 8.87 -11.85
N GLY A 83 -1.50 9.17 -13.05
CA GLY A 83 -0.33 8.51 -13.61
C GLY A 83 -0.66 7.20 -14.33
N ALA A 84 0.37 6.48 -14.75
CA ALA A 84 0.22 5.15 -15.34
C ALA A 84 -0.12 4.11 -14.27
N PHE A 85 -0.70 2.98 -14.70
CA PHE A 85 -0.89 1.82 -13.84
C PHE A 85 0.47 1.35 -13.28
N PRO A 86 0.69 1.37 -11.95
CA PRO A 86 1.95 0.94 -11.38
C PRO A 86 2.06 -0.58 -11.45
N ASP A 87 3.29 -1.09 -11.57
CA ASP A 87 3.54 -2.54 -11.55
C ASP A 87 3.13 -3.12 -10.20
N PRO A 88 2.10 -4.00 -10.13
CA PRO A 88 1.63 -4.52 -8.87
C PRO A 88 2.69 -5.40 -8.22
N VAL A 89 2.73 -5.37 -6.90
CA VAL A 89 3.68 -6.16 -6.12
C VAL A 89 2.97 -7.21 -5.28
N ARG A 90 3.55 -8.41 -5.16
CA ARG A 90 3.04 -9.45 -4.25
C ARG A 90 3.26 -9.06 -2.80
N VAL A 91 2.27 -9.27 -1.95
CA VAL A 91 2.32 -9.07 -0.49
C VAL A 91 1.47 -10.13 0.21
N LEU A 92 1.88 -10.55 1.40
CA LEU A 92 1.03 -11.32 2.31
C LEU A 92 0.08 -10.36 3.04
N ARG A 93 -1.24 -10.56 2.88
CA ARG A 93 -2.29 -9.76 3.53
C ARG A 93 -2.77 -10.38 4.84
N ALA A 94 -2.73 -11.71 4.92
CA ALA A 94 -3.01 -12.51 6.09
C ALA A 94 -2.15 -13.80 6.00
N PRO A 95 -2.09 -14.63 7.05
CA PRO A 95 -1.39 -15.91 6.97
C PRO A 95 -1.89 -16.71 5.77
N PHE A 96 -0.96 -17.07 4.88
CA PHE A 96 -1.23 -17.83 3.64
C PHE A 96 -2.13 -17.13 2.60
N ASP A 97 -2.36 -15.82 2.72
CA ASP A 97 -3.13 -15.04 1.76
C ASP A 97 -2.21 -14.05 1.03
N GLU A 98 -1.63 -14.51 -0.07
CA GLU A 98 -0.80 -13.69 -0.94
C GLU A 98 -1.64 -12.98 -2.02
N GLN A 99 -1.59 -11.66 -2.01
CA GLN A 99 -2.32 -10.80 -2.94
C GLN A 99 -1.38 -9.88 -3.69
N TRP A 100 -1.85 -9.36 -4.83
CA TRP A 100 -1.22 -8.25 -5.52
C TRP A 100 -1.68 -6.93 -4.90
N LEU A 101 -0.77 -5.98 -4.83
CA LEU A 101 -0.98 -4.64 -4.27
C LEU A 101 -0.47 -3.58 -5.25
N LEU A 102 -1.21 -2.48 -5.40
CA LEU A 102 -0.72 -1.30 -6.11
C LEU A 102 0.24 -0.49 -5.21
N PRO A 103 1.54 -0.38 -5.56
CA PRO A 103 2.55 0.25 -4.71
C PRO A 103 2.54 1.78 -4.83
N ASP A 104 1.42 2.43 -4.47
CA ASP A 104 1.28 3.90 -4.50
C ASP A 104 0.91 4.44 -3.11
N GLN A 105 1.80 5.26 -2.54
CA GLN A 105 1.63 5.83 -1.20
C GLN A 105 0.38 6.71 -1.07
N ARG A 106 -0.09 7.29 -2.17
CA ARG A 106 -1.30 8.12 -2.22
C ARG A 106 -2.56 7.28 -1.97
N LEU A 107 -2.51 5.98 -2.25
CA LEU A 107 -3.63 5.04 -2.09
C LEU A 107 -3.60 4.28 -0.76
N ILE A 108 -2.50 4.35 -0.01
CA ILE A 108 -2.26 3.51 1.17
C ILE A 108 -2.26 4.39 2.42
N ASP A 109 -3.17 4.10 3.34
CA ASP A 109 -3.35 4.85 4.59
C ASP A 109 -2.10 4.87 5.47
N SER A 110 -1.40 3.73 5.58
CA SER A 110 -0.14 3.63 6.31
C SER A 110 0.78 2.65 5.60
N ALA A 111 1.57 3.21 4.67
CA ALA A 111 2.40 2.43 3.76
C ALA A 111 3.68 1.87 4.38
N ARG A 112 4.10 2.39 5.55
CA ARG A 112 5.32 2.00 6.28
C ARG A 112 6.55 1.95 5.35
N PRO A 113 7.05 3.11 4.89
CA PRO A 113 8.15 3.17 3.92
C PRO A 113 9.38 2.34 4.32
N GLU A 114 9.59 2.12 5.61
CA GLU A 114 10.63 1.25 6.16
C GLU A 114 10.53 -0.18 5.63
N LEU A 115 9.32 -0.76 5.56
CA LEU A 115 9.10 -2.10 5.02
C LEU A 115 9.46 -2.19 3.54
N TRP A 116 9.28 -1.10 2.79
CA TRP A 116 9.63 -1.04 1.38
C TRP A 116 11.13 -0.94 1.13
N ARG A 117 11.91 -0.44 2.10
CA ARG A 117 13.38 -0.42 2.02
C ARG A 117 14.00 -1.80 2.25
N VAL A 118 13.35 -2.62 3.08
CA VAL A 118 13.83 -3.95 3.47
C VAL A 118 13.33 -5.03 2.51
N ARG A 119 12.31 -4.73 1.70
CA ARG A 119 11.80 -5.63 0.66
C ARG A 119 12.88 -5.89 -0.41
N ASP A 120 13.59 -7.00 -0.26
CA ASP A 120 14.47 -7.56 -1.27
C ASP A 120 13.82 -8.82 -1.89
N ALA A 121 14.25 -9.20 -3.10
CA ALA A 121 13.76 -10.37 -3.83
C ALA A 121 14.05 -11.72 -3.14
N GLN A 122 14.75 -11.70 -2.00
CA GLN A 122 15.20 -12.88 -1.26
C GLN A 122 14.53 -13.06 0.11
N GLN A 123 13.40 -12.38 0.37
CA GLN A 123 12.62 -12.72 1.57
C GLN A 123 11.90 -14.05 1.34
N VAL A 124 12.50 -15.13 1.86
CA VAL A 124 11.98 -16.52 1.88
C VAL A 124 10.95 -16.69 2.97
#